data_AF-A0A0C1J678-F1
#
_entry.id   AF-A0A0C1J678-F1
#
_cell.length_a   1.000
_cell.length_b   1.000
_cell.length_c   1.000
_cell.angle_alpha   90.00
_cell.angle_beta   90.00
_cell.angle_gamma   90.00
#
_symmetry.space_group_name_H-M   'P 1'
#
loop_
_entity.id
_entity.type
_entity.pdbx_description
1 polymer ?
#
loop_
_entity_poly.entity_id
_entity_poly.type
_entity_poly.pdbx_seq_one_letter_code
_entity_poly.pdbx_strand_id
1 'polypeptide(L)'
;MAKTHLLSLNWSFLYEDIVMLNSKRAFLGGLAFIAATGSGASAQDISQGAYQGVTEYNTSVAVTIEAKRASITASANGCLGFVEGRLARNSTDQLFLVDDLYNESQCAIAIIPESSTSFRTIEGPECSYHHGAGCDFNALVHLQQ
;
A
#
# COMPACT_ATOMS: atom_id res chain seq x y z
N MET A 1 -25.70 1.21 11.72
CA MET A 1 -25.18 1.29 10.33
C MET A 1 -23.97 2.19 10.35
N ALA A 2 -22.77 1.62 10.53
CA ALA A 2 -21.53 2.37 10.54
C ALA A 2 -21.16 2.68 9.08
N LYS A 3 -21.27 3.96 8.71
CA LYS A 3 -20.84 4.48 7.42
C LYS A 3 -19.32 4.64 7.51
N THR A 4 -18.60 3.58 7.14
CA THR A 4 -17.14 3.62 7.05
C THR A 4 -16.80 4.75 6.09
N HIS A 5 -16.24 5.83 6.61
CA HIS A 5 -15.62 6.85 5.79
C HIS A 5 -14.53 6.14 5.00
N LEU A 6 -14.82 5.79 3.75
CA LEU A 6 -13.80 5.60 2.73
C LEU A 6 -13.07 6.94 2.69
N LEU A 7 -12.01 7.04 3.50
CA LEU A 7 -10.98 8.06 3.35
C LEU A 7 -10.66 8.03 1.86
N SER A 8 -10.96 9.12 1.15
CA SER A 8 -10.63 9.25 -0.25
C SER A 8 -9.13 9.02 -0.35
N LEU A 9 -8.72 7.83 -0.83
CA LEU A 9 -7.33 7.55 -1.13
C LEU A 9 -6.91 8.57 -2.18
N ASN A 10 -6.06 9.50 -1.76
CA ASN A 10 -5.61 10.55 -2.65
C ASN A 10 -4.32 10.09 -3.32
N TRP A 11 -4.52 9.38 -4.43
CA TRP A 11 -3.45 8.85 -5.28
C TRP A 11 -2.53 9.94 -5.85
N SER A 12 -3.02 11.19 -5.95
CA SER A 12 -2.24 12.33 -6.44
C SER A 12 -1.14 12.75 -5.46
N PHE A 13 -1.34 12.61 -4.14
CA PHE A 13 -0.30 12.93 -3.14
C PHE A 13 0.80 11.87 -3.08
N LEU A 14 0.50 10.61 -3.43
CA LEU A 14 1.51 9.55 -3.49
C LEU A 14 2.60 9.83 -4.50
N TYR A 15 2.23 10.34 -5.68
CA TYR A 15 3.21 10.59 -6.73
C TYR A 15 4.22 11.66 -6.28
N GLU A 16 3.73 12.77 -5.72
CA GLU A 16 4.60 13.84 -5.19
C GLU A 16 5.45 13.34 -4.00
N ASP A 17 4.87 12.56 -3.08
CA ASP A 17 5.56 12.03 -1.90
C ASP A 17 6.59 10.92 -2.25
N ILE A 18 6.32 10.07 -3.24
CA ILE A 18 7.28 9.05 -3.73
C ILE A 18 8.44 9.72 -4.49
N VAL A 19 8.15 10.71 -5.33
CA VAL A 19 9.17 11.53 -5.99
C VAL A 19 10.01 12.29 -4.94
N MET A 20 9.40 12.78 -3.86
CA MET A 20 10.11 13.38 -2.71
C MET A 20 10.96 12.35 -1.95
N LEU A 21 10.49 11.12 -1.74
CA LEU A 21 11.26 10.05 -1.10
C LEU A 21 12.50 9.66 -1.92
N ASN A 22 12.39 9.67 -3.26
CA ASN A 22 13.51 9.38 -4.17
C ASN A 22 14.44 10.59 -4.38
N SER A 23 14.00 11.83 -4.13
CA SER A 23 14.78 13.06 -4.34
C SER A 23 15.46 13.62 -3.08
N LYS A 24 15.25 13.03 -1.90
CA LYS A 24 15.87 13.44 -0.61
C LYS A 24 17.37 13.11 -0.48
N ARG A 25 18.16 13.49 -1.48
CA ARG A 25 19.59 13.82 -1.33
C ARG A 25 19.91 15.31 -1.48
N ALA A 26 18.94 16.18 -1.76
CA ALA A 26 19.24 17.60 -1.93
C ALA A 26 18.12 18.51 -1.42
N PHE A 27 18.09 18.82 -0.11
CA PHE A 27 17.76 20.17 0.36
C PHE A 27 18.12 20.34 1.84
N LEU A 28 19.34 20.79 2.09
CA LEU A 28 19.70 21.51 3.32
C LEU A 28 19.15 22.94 3.16
N GLY A 29 18.18 23.34 3.96
CA GLY A 29 17.66 24.71 3.94
C GLY A 29 16.46 24.86 4.85
N GLY A 30 16.70 25.35 6.06
CA GLY A 30 15.69 25.44 7.12
C GLY A 30 14.53 26.37 6.82
N LEU A 31 13.41 26.07 7.49
CA LEU A 31 12.38 27.00 7.96
C LEU A 31 11.52 26.23 8.97
N ALA A 32 11.45 26.74 10.20
CA ALA A 32 10.67 26.15 11.28
C ALA A 32 9.16 26.27 10.97
N PHE A 33 8.50 25.13 10.77
CA PHE A 33 7.04 25.07 10.63
C PHE A 33 6.39 24.85 12.00
N ILE A 34 5.42 25.72 12.30
CA ILE A 34 4.53 25.66 13.45
C ILE A 34 3.80 24.30 13.40
N ALA A 35 4.01 23.48 14.44
CA ALA A 35 3.34 22.19 14.59
C ALA A 35 1.85 22.42 14.86
N ALA A 36 1.02 22.28 13.81
CA ALA A 36 -0.39 22.04 14.00
C ALA A 36 -0.54 20.68 14.67
N THR A 37 -0.99 20.66 15.93
CA THR A 37 -1.39 19.43 16.64
C THR A 37 -2.70 18.92 16.06
N GLY A 38 -2.63 18.37 14.84
CA GLY A 38 -3.66 17.49 14.33
C GLY A 38 -3.47 16.14 15.03
N SER A 39 -4.49 15.69 15.75
CA SER A 39 -4.57 14.34 16.27
C SER A 39 -4.60 13.35 15.10
N GLY A 40 -3.44 13.04 14.54
CA GLY A 40 -3.26 11.92 13.63
C GLY A 40 -3.53 10.66 14.42
N ALA A 41 -4.59 9.94 14.08
CA ALA A 41 -4.70 8.55 14.49
C ALA A 41 -3.41 7.87 14.04
N SER A 42 -2.59 7.38 14.98
CA SER A 42 -1.36 6.68 14.60
C SER A 42 -1.78 5.50 13.74
N ALA A 43 -1.39 5.50 12.46
CA ALA A 43 -1.75 4.42 11.59
C ALA A 43 -1.15 3.14 12.16
N GLN A 44 -2.02 2.19 12.52
CA GLN A 44 -1.63 0.96 13.19
C GLN A 44 -0.53 0.24 12.41
N ASP A 45 0.56 -0.12 13.08
CA ASP A 45 1.64 -0.88 12.46
C ASP A 45 1.17 -2.33 12.22
N ILE A 46 1.48 -2.84 11.03
CA ILE A 46 1.15 -4.20 10.63
C ILE A 46 2.30 -5.11 11.03
N SER A 47 1.98 -6.27 11.62
CA SER A 47 3.01 -7.25 11.99
C SER A 47 3.72 -7.82 10.77
N GLN A 48 4.95 -8.31 10.98
CA GLN A 48 5.61 -9.13 9.97
C GLN A 48 4.93 -10.49 9.86
N GLY A 49 5.00 -11.10 8.68
CA GLY A 49 4.48 -12.44 8.44
C GLY A 49 3.82 -12.62 7.09
N ALA A 50 3.25 -13.80 6.89
CA ALA A 50 2.49 -14.16 5.71
C ALA A 50 1.00 -13.97 5.95
N TYR A 51 0.33 -13.32 5.01
CA TYR A 51 -1.10 -13.03 5.04
C TYR A 51 -1.76 -13.67 3.83
N GLN A 52 -2.99 -14.14 3.98
CA GLN A 52 -3.82 -14.55 2.85
C GLN A 52 -5.21 -13.97 2.92
N GLY A 53 -5.79 -13.77 1.75
CA GLY A 53 -7.17 -13.37 1.57
C GLY A 53 -7.67 -13.79 0.20
N VAL A 54 -8.92 -13.42 -0.07
CA VAL A 54 -9.56 -13.63 -1.35
C VAL A 54 -10.23 -12.32 -1.75
N THR A 55 -10.11 -11.93 -3.01
CA THR A 55 -10.81 -10.77 -3.54
C THR A 55 -12.31 -11.06 -3.72
N GLU A 56 -13.09 -10.04 -4.08
CA GLU A 56 -14.51 -10.23 -4.42
C GLU A 56 -14.72 -11.12 -5.66
N TYR A 57 -13.69 -11.29 -6.48
CA TYR A 57 -13.71 -12.08 -7.72
C TYR A 57 -13.07 -13.47 -7.61
N ASN A 58 -12.91 -14.00 -6.39
CA ASN A 58 -12.28 -15.30 -6.11
C ASN A 58 -10.80 -15.40 -6.52
N THR A 59 -10.09 -14.28 -6.59
CA THR A 59 -8.63 -14.27 -6.74
C THR A 59 -7.99 -14.50 -5.38
N SER A 60 -7.12 -15.51 -5.27
CA SER A 60 -6.33 -15.74 -4.05
C SER A 60 -5.24 -14.68 -3.97
N VAL A 61 -5.15 -13.99 -2.84
CA VAL A 61 -4.13 -12.98 -2.57
C VAL A 61 -3.27 -13.43 -1.41
N ALA A 62 -1.96 -13.47 -1.62
CA ALA A 62 -0.97 -13.74 -0.59
C ALA A 62 -0.06 -12.52 -0.43
N VAL A 63 0.17 -12.07 0.80
CA VAL A 63 1.09 -10.96 1.10
C VAL A 63 2.13 -11.43 2.11
N THR A 64 3.41 -11.15 1.87
CA THR A 64 4.47 -11.38 2.85
C THR A 64 5.05 -10.03 3.26
N ILE A 65 5.16 -9.78 4.56
CA ILE A 65 5.73 -8.55 5.13
C ILE A 65 6.97 -8.91 5.95
N GLU A 66 8.10 -8.34 5.56
CA GLU A 66 9.39 -8.51 6.23
C GLU A 66 10.10 -7.16 6.35
N ALA A 67 10.38 -6.74 7.59
CA ALA A 67 10.93 -5.43 7.90
C ALA A 67 10.13 -4.28 7.27
N LYS A 68 10.66 -3.63 6.25
CA LYS A 68 10.04 -2.53 5.50
C LYS A 68 9.74 -2.90 4.05
N ARG A 69 9.67 -4.20 3.76
CA ARG A 69 9.42 -4.75 2.44
C ARG A 69 8.15 -5.58 2.46
N ALA A 70 7.47 -5.62 1.33
CA ALA A 70 6.37 -6.54 1.14
C ALA A 70 6.36 -7.07 -0.30
N SER A 71 5.86 -8.29 -0.43
CA SER A 71 5.53 -8.90 -1.72
C SER A 71 4.07 -9.34 -1.68
N ILE A 72 3.33 -9.07 -2.75
CA ILE A 72 1.95 -9.51 -2.94
C ILE A 72 1.83 -10.33 -4.21
N THR A 73 1.15 -11.46 -4.12
CA THR A 73 0.83 -12.33 -5.24
C THR A 73 -0.68 -12.46 -5.34
N ALA A 74 -1.21 -12.28 -6.55
CA ALA A 74 -2.59 -12.54 -6.90
C ALA A 74 -2.64 -13.72 -7.86
N SER A 75 -3.49 -14.72 -7.58
CA SER A 75 -3.59 -15.94 -8.38
C SER A 75 -5.05 -16.34 -8.59
N ALA A 76 -5.45 -16.45 -9.85
CA ALA A 76 -6.74 -16.98 -10.29
C ALA A 76 -6.57 -17.74 -11.62
N ASN A 77 -7.61 -18.41 -12.11
CA ASN A 77 -7.55 -19.05 -13.43
C ASN A 77 -7.32 -17.98 -14.52
N GLY A 78 -6.19 -18.04 -15.22
CA GLY A 78 -5.80 -17.06 -16.24
C GLY A 78 -5.21 -15.75 -15.69
N CYS A 79 -4.96 -15.67 -14.38
CA CYS A 79 -4.28 -14.54 -13.76
C CYS A 79 -3.18 -15.03 -12.81
N LEU A 80 -1.97 -14.51 -13.02
CA LEU A 80 -0.88 -14.58 -12.06
C LEU A 80 -0.21 -13.22 -12.01
N GLY A 81 -0.44 -12.48 -10.93
CA GLY A 81 0.09 -11.14 -10.71
C GLY A 81 1.01 -11.11 -9.50
N PHE A 82 2.04 -10.28 -9.55
CA PHE A 82 3.05 -10.18 -8.51
C PHE A 82 3.55 -8.74 -8.39
N VAL A 83 3.60 -8.19 -7.17
CA VAL A 83 4.24 -6.91 -6.88
C VAL A 83 5.18 -7.08 -5.71
N GLU A 84 6.42 -6.63 -5.84
CA GLU A 84 7.38 -6.56 -4.74
C GLU A 84 7.87 -5.13 -4.59
N GLY A 85 8.04 -4.71 -3.34
CA GLY A 85 8.40 -3.33 -3.10
C GLY A 85 8.63 -3.00 -1.64
N ARG A 86 8.59 -1.69 -1.39
CA ARG A 86 8.87 -1.11 -0.07
C ARG A 86 7.59 -0.58 0.55
N LEU A 87 7.49 -0.75 1.85
CA LEU A 87 6.46 -0.11 2.65
C LEU A 87 6.85 1.35 2.89
N ALA A 88 6.02 2.26 2.41
CA ALA A 88 6.20 3.70 2.55
C ALA A 88 4.91 4.35 3.06
N ARG A 89 5.06 5.45 3.81
CA ARG A 89 3.94 6.27 4.26
C ARG A 89 3.96 7.60 3.52
N ASN A 90 2.79 8.09 3.12
CA ASN A 90 2.64 9.43 2.55
C ASN A 90 2.59 10.50 3.65
N SER A 91 2.45 11.76 3.26
CA SER A 91 2.33 12.92 4.15
C SER A 91 1.10 12.89 5.08
N THR A 92 0.10 12.06 4.79
CA THR A 92 -1.10 11.84 5.63
C THR A 92 -1.03 10.53 6.43
N ASP A 93 0.15 9.92 6.56
CA ASP A 93 0.44 8.69 7.31
C ASP A 93 -0.22 7.42 6.75
N GLN A 94 -0.79 7.48 5.54
CA GLN A 94 -1.34 6.32 4.84
C GLN A 94 -0.21 5.41 4.37
N LEU A 95 -0.36 4.10 4.59
CA LEU A 95 0.64 3.09 4.26
C LEU A 95 0.43 2.54 2.85
N PHE A 96 1.52 2.39 2.11
CA PHE A 96 1.53 1.84 0.76
C PHE A 96 2.66 0.85 0.58
N LEU A 97 2.40 -0.19 -0.20
CA LEU A 97 3.43 -0.95 -0.90
C LEU A 97 3.73 -0.23 -2.22
N VAL A 98 4.95 0.31 -2.32
CA VAL A 98 5.46 0.97 -3.52
C VAL A 98 6.35 -0.01 -4.26
N ASP A 99 5.98 -0.35 -5.49
CA ASP A 99 6.72 -1.27 -6.37
C ASP A 99 8.20 -0.85 -6.50
N ASP A 100 9.13 -1.81 -6.48
CA ASP A 100 10.55 -1.53 -6.73
C ASP A 100 10.80 -0.94 -8.13
N LEU A 101 9.91 -1.25 -9.10
CA LEU A 101 9.93 -0.69 -10.44
C LEU A 101 9.00 0.53 -10.60
N TYR A 102 8.67 1.24 -9.52
CA TYR A 102 7.70 2.36 -9.55
C TYR A 102 7.97 3.42 -10.64
N ASN A 103 9.24 3.68 -10.99
CA ASN A 103 9.55 4.65 -12.05
C ASN A 103 9.06 4.21 -13.44
N GLU A 104 8.87 2.90 -13.62
CA GLU A 104 8.37 2.28 -14.84
C GLU A 104 6.90 1.89 -14.70
N SER A 105 6.52 1.34 -13.54
CA SER A 105 5.19 0.78 -13.31
C SER A 105 4.17 1.76 -12.73
N GLN A 106 4.66 2.80 -12.04
CA GLN A 106 3.85 3.72 -11.24
C GLN A 106 2.87 3.00 -10.29
N CYS A 107 3.12 1.72 -9.98
CA CYS A 107 2.23 0.89 -9.19
C CYS A 107 2.50 1.08 -7.70
N ALA A 108 1.46 1.51 -6.99
CA ALA A 108 1.43 1.49 -5.53
C ALA A 108 0.12 0.84 -5.07
N ILE A 109 0.19 0.07 -3.98
CA ILE A 109 -0.96 -0.60 -3.38
C ILE A 109 -1.14 -0.01 -1.99
N ALA A 110 -2.30 0.59 -1.75
CA ALA A 110 -2.67 1.08 -0.42
C ALA A 110 -2.87 -0.08 0.52
N ILE A 111 -2.33 0.05 1.72
CA ILE A 111 -2.48 -0.91 2.80
C ILE A 111 -3.24 -0.20 3.93
N ILE A 112 -4.43 -0.69 4.22
CA ILE A 112 -5.34 -0.12 5.22
C ILE A 112 -5.45 -1.11 6.38
N PRO A 113 -4.74 -0.89 7.50
CA PRO A 113 -4.84 -1.76 8.66
C PRO A 113 -6.28 -1.82 9.19
N GLU A 114 -6.79 -3.02 9.42
CA GLU A 114 -8.04 -3.24 10.16
C GLU A 114 -7.77 -3.75 11.58
N SER A 115 -6.66 -4.46 11.76
CA SER A 115 -6.12 -4.89 13.07
C SER A 115 -4.61 -5.11 12.96
N SER A 116 -3.96 -5.62 14.01
CA SER A 116 -2.54 -6.00 13.94
C SER A 116 -2.30 -7.21 13.04
N THR A 117 -3.34 -8.03 12.80
CA THR A 117 -3.28 -9.30 12.06
C THR A 117 -4.13 -9.28 10.80
N SER A 118 -4.69 -8.13 10.41
CA SER A 118 -5.48 -8.00 9.18
C SER A 118 -5.43 -6.61 8.58
N PHE A 119 -5.49 -6.54 7.26
CA PHE A 119 -5.54 -5.28 6.53
C PHE A 119 -6.19 -5.46 5.16
N ARG A 120 -6.70 -4.35 4.62
CA ARG A 120 -7.14 -4.28 3.23
C ARG A 120 -6.02 -3.80 2.32
N THR A 121 -5.97 -4.40 1.16
CA THR A 121 -5.16 -3.97 0.03
C THR A 121 -6.08 -3.28 -0.97
N ILE A 122 -5.68 -2.12 -1.48
CA ILE A 122 -6.38 -1.42 -2.55
C ILE A 122 -5.37 -1.01 -3.62
N GLU A 123 -5.53 -1.50 -4.84
CA GLU A 123 -4.63 -1.24 -5.94
C GLU A 123 -4.74 0.21 -6.45
N GLY A 124 -3.60 0.79 -6.81
CA GLY A 124 -3.53 2.06 -7.51
C GLY A 124 -3.84 1.91 -9.01
N PRO A 125 -4.13 3.03 -9.70
CA PRO A 125 -4.61 3.03 -11.08
C PRO A 125 -3.67 2.33 -12.08
N GLU A 126 -2.35 2.40 -11.88
CA GLU A 126 -1.36 1.87 -12.83
C GLU A 126 -1.00 0.38 -12.58
N CYS A 127 -1.42 -0.22 -11.46
CA CYS A 127 -1.01 -1.56 -11.10
C CYS A 127 -1.52 -2.66 -12.05
N SER A 128 -2.76 -2.54 -12.51
CA SER A 128 -3.40 -3.54 -13.39
C SER A 128 -2.71 -3.65 -14.76
N TYR A 129 -2.12 -2.55 -15.26
CA TYR A 129 -1.40 -2.57 -16.53
C TYR A 129 -0.06 -3.33 -16.42
N HIS A 130 0.63 -3.18 -15.29
CA HIS A 130 2.00 -3.68 -15.13
C HIS A 130 2.08 -5.10 -14.56
N HIS A 131 1.12 -5.49 -13.72
CA HIS A 131 1.19 -6.75 -12.96
C HIS A 131 0.09 -7.75 -13.33
N GLY A 132 -0.57 -7.51 -14.48
CA GLY A 132 -1.55 -8.40 -15.10
C GLY A 132 -2.97 -7.84 -15.04
N ALA A 133 -3.52 -7.46 -16.20
CA ALA A 133 -4.83 -6.79 -16.31
C ALA A 133 -6.04 -7.62 -15.81
N GLY A 134 -5.84 -8.90 -15.51
CA GLY A 134 -6.84 -9.78 -14.91
C GLY A 134 -6.63 -10.06 -13.42
N CYS A 135 -5.61 -9.45 -12.82
CA CYS A 135 -5.24 -9.70 -11.43
C CYS A 135 -5.69 -8.55 -10.55
N ASP A 136 -6.70 -8.86 -9.74
CA ASP A 136 -7.20 -7.98 -8.70
C ASP A 136 -6.35 -8.17 -7.44
N PHE A 137 -5.74 -7.09 -6.96
CA PHE A 137 -5.04 -7.07 -5.68
C PHE A 137 -5.92 -6.55 -4.53
N ASN A 138 -7.18 -6.20 -4.78
CA ASN A 138 -8.08 -5.65 -3.77
C ASN A 138 -8.63 -6.76 -2.86
N ALA A 139 -7.94 -7.05 -1.76
CA ALA A 139 -8.35 -8.08 -0.80
C ALA A 139 -8.29 -7.60 0.66
N LEU A 140 -9.19 -8.14 1.48
CA LEU A 140 -8.98 -8.23 2.92
C LEU A 140 -8.12 -9.47 3.19
N VAL A 141 -6.96 -9.28 3.81
CA VAL A 141 -6.03 -10.37 4.12
C VAL A 141 -5.83 -10.53 5.62
N HIS A 142 -5.54 -11.76 6.03
CA HIS A 142 -5.36 -12.16 7.43
C HIS A 142 -4.04 -12.90 7.61
N LEU A 143 -3.34 -12.63 8.71
CA LEU A 143 -2.12 -13.31 9.09
C LEU A 143 -2.38 -14.82 9.17
N GLN A 144 -1.57 -15.59 8.46
CA GLN A 144 -1.56 -17.05 8.55
C GLN A 144 -0.89 -17.44 9.87
N GLN A 145 -1.59 -18.24 10.67
CA GLN A 145 -1.08 -18.79 11.94
C GLN A 145 -0.30 -20.08 11.70
#